data_AF-A0A2N2GTH8-F1
#
_entry.id   AF-A0A2N2GTH8-F1
#
_cell.length_a   1.000
_cell.length_b   1.000
_cell.length_c   1.000
_cell.angle_alpha   90.00
_cell.angle_beta   90.00
_cell.angle_gamma   90.00
#
_symmetry.space_group_name_H-M   'P 1'
#
loop_
_entity.id
_entity.type
_entity.pdbx_description
1 polymer ?
#
loop_
_entity_poly.entity_id
_entity_poly.type
_entity_poly.pdbx_seq_one_letter_code
_entity_poly.pdbx_strand_id
1 'polypeptide(L)'
;EWRKTKGAGPEGTRQSQVLFFAFEPGTGLPSIPRKPRSGVPGGYERIGDGLDELEWTDLFRECHHAARRLASENPDIKVVIKAKGNLSKGSRLYEILGMGKKLPPNLKIAVGGDPFEMIVHSNVVCGMNTTGLFEALAAGKPVVVPKFSEALDSRMQAYLVDMEDSVLYASSPDDLVAKLKAYAKERCSRSTELSEGTKKILQKWTGNADGLSGLRVREALLKEIETPHRSFLGRENKK
;
A
#
# COMPACT_ATOMS: atom_id res chain seq x y z
N GLU A 1 15.83 -16.19 -0.79
CA GLU A 1 15.82 -17.12 0.36
C GLU A 1 14.66 -16.92 1.35
N TRP A 2 14.28 -15.70 1.72
CA TRP A 2 13.27 -15.47 2.77
C TRP A 2 11.86 -16.05 2.49
N ARG A 3 11.39 -16.09 1.23
CA ARG A 3 10.10 -16.72 0.89
C ARG A 3 10.08 -18.21 1.22
N LYS A 4 11.21 -18.90 1.05
CA LYS A 4 11.38 -20.32 1.37
C LYS A 4 11.42 -20.55 2.89
N THR A 5 11.91 -19.60 3.68
CA THR A 5 12.11 -19.77 5.14
C THR A 5 11.00 -19.17 6.01
N LYS A 6 10.47 -17.98 5.69
CA LYS A 6 9.37 -17.31 6.42
C LYS A 6 8.00 -17.42 5.73
N GLY A 7 7.99 -17.61 4.40
CA GLY A 7 6.76 -17.70 3.62
C GLY A 7 6.06 -19.05 3.72
N ALA A 8 6.81 -20.13 3.93
CA ALA A 8 6.36 -21.53 3.89
C ALA A 8 6.15 -22.16 5.29
N GLY A 9 5.68 -21.38 6.28
CA GLY A 9 5.29 -21.96 7.57
C GLY A 9 4.13 -22.97 7.41
N PRO A 10 4.01 -23.99 8.29
CA PRO A 10 3.02 -25.06 8.15
C PRO A 10 1.59 -24.52 8.08
N GLU A 11 0.88 -24.86 7.01
CA GLU A 11 -0.45 -24.34 6.65
C GLU A 11 -1.53 -24.57 7.72
N GLY A 12 -1.35 -25.55 8.61
CA GLY A 12 -2.37 -25.99 9.56
C GLY A 12 -2.68 -25.05 10.73
N THR A 13 -1.92 -23.96 10.94
CA THR A 13 -2.06 -23.10 12.14
C THR A 13 -2.32 -21.62 11.87
N ARG A 14 -2.32 -21.17 10.61
CA ARG A 14 -2.36 -19.75 10.29
C ARG A 14 -3.82 -19.27 10.16
N GLN A 15 -4.22 -18.37 11.06
CA GLN A 15 -5.53 -17.70 11.01
C GLN A 15 -5.69 -16.94 9.68
N SER A 16 -6.85 -17.09 9.04
CA SER A 16 -7.25 -16.30 7.86
C SER A 16 -7.16 -14.80 8.17
N GLN A 17 -6.29 -14.09 7.47
CA GLN A 17 -6.03 -12.67 7.72
C GLN A 17 -6.07 -11.84 6.43
N VAL A 18 -6.82 -10.75 6.47
CA VAL A 18 -6.84 -9.70 5.44
C VAL A 18 -6.04 -8.51 5.95
N LEU A 19 -5.13 -7.99 5.14
CA LEU A 19 -4.50 -6.69 5.38
C LEU A 19 -5.10 -5.66 4.44
N PHE A 20 -5.67 -4.60 5.00
CA PHE A 20 -6.22 -3.48 4.27
C PHE A 20 -5.38 -2.23 4.57
N PHE A 21 -4.69 -1.69 3.57
CA PHE A 21 -4.02 -0.40 3.67
C PHE A 21 -5.05 0.72 3.58
N ALA A 22 -5.28 1.40 4.70
CA ALA A 22 -6.13 2.58 4.72
C ALA A 22 -5.49 3.71 3.92
N PHE A 23 -6.35 4.50 3.30
CA PHE A 23 -6.00 5.68 2.53
C PHE A 23 -6.97 6.80 2.92
N GLU A 24 -6.60 8.05 2.73
CA GLU A 24 -7.45 9.22 2.92
C GLU A 24 -7.97 9.75 1.57
N PRO A 25 -9.02 10.59 1.54
CA PRO A 25 -9.59 11.13 0.30
C PRO A 25 -8.59 11.85 -0.63
N GLY A 26 -7.51 12.43 -0.10
CA GLY A 26 -6.46 13.06 -0.91
C GLY A 26 -5.31 12.14 -1.36
N THR A 27 -5.39 10.83 -1.11
CA THR A 27 -4.24 9.93 -1.30
C THR A 27 -3.81 9.82 -2.76
N GLY A 28 -2.56 10.19 -3.05
CA GLY A 28 -1.99 10.09 -4.40
C GLY A 28 -2.47 11.20 -5.35
N LEU A 29 -3.26 12.17 -4.87
CA LEU A 29 -3.72 13.29 -5.66
C LEU A 29 -2.71 14.46 -5.61
N PRO A 30 -2.68 15.32 -6.63
CA PRO A 30 -1.83 16.50 -6.65
C PRO A 30 -2.06 17.37 -5.42
N SER A 31 -1.00 17.66 -4.69
CA SER A 31 -1.04 18.59 -3.56
C SER A 31 0.33 19.23 -3.36
N ILE A 32 0.34 20.51 -3.02
CA ILE A 32 1.57 21.25 -2.73
C ILE A 32 1.55 21.67 -1.25
N PRO A 33 2.08 20.83 -0.34
CA PRO A 33 2.14 21.17 1.07
C PRO A 33 3.14 22.31 1.30
N ARG A 34 2.76 23.26 2.15
CA ARG A 34 3.58 24.38 2.59
C ARG A 34 3.97 24.20 4.05
N LYS A 35 5.17 24.66 4.39
CA LYS A 35 5.67 24.59 5.77
C LYS A 35 4.72 25.34 6.72
N PRO A 36 4.63 24.91 7.99
CA PRO A 36 3.95 25.70 9.01
C PRO A 36 4.48 27.14 9.02
N ARG A 37 3.58 28.13 9.16
CA ARG A 37 3.88 29.58 9.13
C ARG A 37 4.29 30.16 7.76
N SER A 38 4.01 29.45 6.66
CA SER A 38 4.19 29.99 5.30
C SER A 38 3.24 31.16 4.95
N GLY A 39 2.25 31.45 5.79
CA GLY A 39 1.19 32.42 5.49
C GLY A 39 0.11 31.87 4.55
N VAL A 40 0.24 30.61 4.10
CA VAL A 40 -0.76 29.96 3.24
C VAL A 40 -1.86 29.32 4.11
N PRO A 41 -3.12 29.76 4.01
CA PRO A 41 -4.23 29.19 4.77
C PRO A 41 -4.36 27.68 4.51
N GLY A 42 -4.54 26.90 5.58
CA GLY A 42 -4.64 25.44 5.47
C GLY A 42 -3.32 24.70 5.19
N GLY A 43 -2.22 25.41 4.93
CA GLY A 43 -0.90 24.80 4.72
C GLY A 43 -0.74 24.11 3.36
N TYR A 44 -1.61 24.37 2.39
CA TYR A 44 -1.52 23.85 1.03
C TYR A 44 -1.70 24.99 0.02
N GLU A 45 -0.85 25.01 -1.00
CA GLU A 45 -1.00 25.94 -2.12
C GLU A 45 -2.04 25.41 -3.11
N ARG A 46 -2.82 26.33 -3.69
CA ARG A 46 -3.79 26.01 -4.74
C ARG A 46 -3.06 25.74 -6.05
N ILE A 47 -3.41 24.64 -6.70
CA ILE A 47 -2.84 24.25 -7.98
C ILE A 47 -3.61 24.92 -9.13
N GLY A 48 -4.94 25.03 -9.02
CA GLY A 48 -5.81 25.53 -10.08
C GLY A 48 -6.36 24.43 -11.00
N ASP A 49 -7.05 24.85 -12.05
CA ASP A 49 -7.57 24.00 -13.14
C ASP A 49 -8.45 22.82 -12.71
N GLY A 50 -9.16 22.96 -11.58
CA GLY A 50 -10.03 21.92 -11.02
C GLY A 50 -9.30 20.78 -10.32
N LEU A 51 -7.96 20.82 -10.22
CA LEU A 51 -7.16 19.78 -9.55
C LEU A 51 -7.33 19.81 -8.02
N ASP A 52 -7.59 20.99 -7.46
CA ASP A 52 -7.86 21.15 -6.02
C ASP A 52 -9.21 20.54 -5.59
N GLU A 53 -10.08 20.17 -6.55
CA GLU A 53 -11.42 19.62 -6.29
C GLU A 53 -11.45 18.09 -6.31
N LEU A 54 -10.35 17.44 -6.72
CA LEU A 54 -10.28 15.98 -6.81
C LEU A 54 -10.18 15.37 -5.40
N GLU A 55 -11.07 14.44 -5.09
CA GLU A 55 -11.02 13.62 -3.87
C GLU A 55 -11.58 12.21 -4.13
N TRP A 56 -11.08 11.22 -3.38
CA TRP A 56 -11.58 9.84 -3.37
C TRP A 56 -12.69 9.64 -2.33
N THR A 57 -13.66 10.54 -2.20
CA THR A 57 -14.59 10.57 -1.06
C THR A 57 -15.47 9.33 -0.93
N ASP A 58 -16.15 8.93 -2.00
CA ASP A 58 -17.05 7.78 -2.04
C ASP A 58 -16.24 6.48 -1.99
N LEU A 59 -15.19 6.37 -2.80
CA LEU A 59 -14.27 5.23 -2.81
C LEU A 59 -13.65 5.00 -1.43
N PHE A 60 -13.20 6.06 -0.75
CA PHE A 60 -12.72 6.02 0.63
C PHE A 60 -13.79 5.48 1.56
N ARG A 61 -14.99 6.06 1.55
CA ARG A 61 -16.07 5.65 2.44
C ARG A 61 -16.45 4.19 2.24
N GLU A 62 -16.67 3.81 1.00
CA GLU A 62 -17.14 2.49 0.62
C GLU A 62 -16.10 1.40 0.88
N CYS A 63 -14.81 1.64 0.59
CA CYS A 63 -13.77 0.65 0.86
C CYS A 63 -13.59 0.39 2.36
N HIS A 64 -13.60 1.44 3.20
CA HIS A 64 -13.43 1.28 4.65
C HIS A 64 -14.68 0.66 5.30
N HIS A 65 -15.88 1.00 4.81
CA HIS A 65 -17.10 0.28 5.20
C HIS A 65 -17.07 -1.18 4.79
N ALA A 66 -16.63 -1.50 3.56
CA ALA A 66 -16.48 -2.87 3.09
C ALA A 66 -15.50 -3.67 3.96
N ALA A 67 -14.36 -3.09 4.34
CA ALA A 67 -13.40 -3.74 5.24
C ALA A 67 -13.99 -4.04 6.63
N ARG A 68 -14.74 -3.08 7.21
CA ARG A 68 -15.45 -3.28 8.48
C ARG A 68 -16.58 -4.30 8.36
N ARG A 69 -17.33 -4.28 7.25
CA ARG A 69 -18.40 -5.24 6.95
C ARG A 69 -17.85 -6.66 6.85
N LEU A 70 -16.75 -6.84 6.13
CA LEU A 70 -16.05 -8.13 6.03
C LEU A 70 -15.73 -8.72 7.41
N ALA A 71 -15.19 -7.91 8.33
CA ALA A 71 -14.91 -8.35 9.69
C ALA A 71 -16.19 -8.73 10.46
N SER A 72 -17.25 -7.92 10.33
CA SER A 72 -18.52 -8.13 11.03
C SER A 72 -19.24 -9.41 10.58
N GLU A 73 -19.21 -9.70 9.27
CA GLU A 73 -19.92 -10.83 8.66
C GLU A 73 -19.10 -12.14 8.68
N ASN A 74 -17.80 -12.08 8.98
CA ASN A 74 -16.90 -13.24 8.93
C ASN A 74 -15.98 -13.23 10.17
N PRO A 75 -16.49 -13.63 11.35
CA PRO A 75 -15.75 -13.58 12.61
C PRO A 75 -14.49 -14.46 12.62
N ASP A 76 -14.39 -15.43 11.71
CA ASP A 76 -13.23 -16.30 11.50
C ASP A 76 -12.07 -15.62 10.74
N ILE A 77 -12.35 -14.53 10.02
CA ILE A 77 -11.34 -13.77 9.28
C ILE A 77 -10.87 -12.60 10.13
N LYS A 78 -9.57 -12.55 10.44
CA LYS A 78 -8.96 -11.38 11.05
C LYS A 78 -8.76 -10.29 10.01
N VAL A 79 -9.33 -9.11 10.23
CA VAL A 79 -9.15 -7.95 9.34
C VAL A 79 -8.21 -6.96 10.03
N VAL A 80 -7.10 -6.62 9.37
CA VAL A 80 -6.14 -5.63 9.84
C VAL A 80 -6.21 -4.41 8.94
N ILE A 81 -6.66 -3.27 9.46
CA ILE A 81 -6.64 -1.99 8.76
C ILE A 81 -5.36 -1.24 9.18
N LYS A 82 -4.41 -1.11 8.26
CA LYS A 82 -3.18 -0.33 8.46
C LYS A 82 -3.45 1.14 8.15
N ALA A 83 -3.47 1.98 9.18
CA ALA A 83 -3.56 3.42 9.03
C ALA A 83 -2.17 4.09 8.92
N LYS A 84 -2.10 5.21 8.21
CA LYS A 84 -0.95 6.12 8.18
C LYS A 84 -1.17 7.22 9.22
N GLY A 85 -0.13 7.58 9.98
CA GLY A 85 -0.17 8.70 10.94
C GLY A 85 -1.04 8.45 12.18
N ASN A 86 -1.51 9.53 12.81
CA ASN A 86 -2.27 9.48 14.06
C ASN A 86 -3.78 9.38 13.78
N LEU A 87 -4.42 8.33 14.31
CA LEU A 87 -5.86 8.13 14.27
C LEU A 87 -6.54 8.94 15.39
N SER A 88 -6.80 10.22 15.13
CA SER A 88 -7.47 11.11 16.09
C SER A 88 -9.00 11.04 15.97
N LYS A 89 -9.72 11.41 17.03
CA LYS A 89 -11.21 11.43 17.05
C LYS A 89 -11.84 12.30 15.95
N GLY A 90 -11.12 13.29 15.45
CA GLY A 90 -11.59 14.17 14.36
C GLY A 90 -11.13 13.76 12.96
N SER A 91 -10.48 12.60 12.81
CA SER A 91 -10.09 12.11 11.47
C SER A 91 -11.28 11.43 10.78
N ARG A 92 -11.41 11.63 9.46
CA ARG A 92 -12.46 10.98 8.65
C ARG A 92 -12.43 9.46 8.81
N LEU A 93 -11.23 8.86 8.89
CA LEU A 93 -11.07 7.42 9.11
C LEU A 93 -11.62 6.95 10.47
N TYR A 94 -11.42 7.73 11.54
CA TYR A 94 -11.97 7.42 12.87
C TYR A 94 -13.51 7.36 12.84
N GLU A 95 -14.13 8.32 12.18
CA GLU A 95 -15.58 8.41 12.03
C GLU A 95 -16.14 7.24 11.20
N ILE A 96 -15.56 6.98 10.03
CA ILE A 96 -16.03 5.92 9.11
C ILE A 96 -15.88 4.53 9.70
N LEU A 97 -14.79 4.26 10.42
CA LEU A 97 -14.61 2.99 11.11
C LEU A 97 -15.50 2.89 12.36
N GLY A 98 -16.13 3.99 12.79
CA GLY A 98 -17.00 4.03 13.95
C GLY A 98 -16.22 3.75 15.23
N MET A 99 -15.03 4.31 15.37
CA MET A 99 -14.11 4.07 16.50
C MET A 99 -14.69 4.45 17.88
N GLY A 100 -15.75 5.26 17.91
CA GLY A 100 -16.53 5.55 19.13
C GLY A 100 -17.59 4.48 19.47
N LYS A 101 -17.73 3.43 18.65
CA LYS A 101 -18.68 2.33 18.80
C LYS A 101 -17.92 1.02 19.04
N LYS A 102 -18.62 -0.03 19.47
CA LYS A 102 -18.05 -1.36 19.60
C LYS A 102 -17.63 -1.89 18.21
N LEU A 103 -16.33 -2.09 18.01
CA LEU A 103 -15.77 -2.70 16.80
C LEU A 103 -15.92 -4.22 16.84
N PRO A 104 -15.98 -4.89 15.68
CA PRO A 104 -15.87 -6.35 15.62
C PRO A 104 -14.58 -6.84 16.30
N PRO A 105 -14.61 -7.92 17.09
CA PRO A 105 -13.44 -8.37 17.87
C PRO A 105 -12.27 -8.86 17.00
N ASN A 106 -12.56 -9.26 15.77
CA ASN A 106 -11.60 -9.68 14.75
C ASN A 106 -11.08 -8.53 13.87
N LEU A 107 -11.53 -7.29 14.10
CA LEU A 107 -11.04 -6.09 13.40
C LEU A 107 -9.95 -5.41 14.23
N LYS A 108 -8.73 -5.33 13.68
CA LYS A 108 -7.61 -4.61 14.27
C LYS A 108 -7.26 -3.39 13.43
N ILE A 109 -7.09 -2.24 14.07
CA ILE A 109 -6.54 -1.04 13.43
C ILE A 109 -5.10 -0.88 13.89
N ALA A 110 -4.18 -0.82 12.93
CA ALA A 110 -2.74 -0.76 13.17
C ALA A 110 -2.19 0.61 12.75
N VAL A 111 -1.86 1.43 13.76
CA VAL A 111 -1.10 2.67 13.61
C VAL A 111 0.38 2.34 13.84
N GLY A 112 1.25 2.67 12.89
CA GLY A 112 2.66 2.22 12.92
C GLY A 112 2.84 0.71 12.71
N GLY A 113 4.00 0.18 13.13
CA GLY A 113 4.43 -1.21 12.91
C GLY A 113 5.02 -1.46 11.52
N ASP A 114 5.69 -2.60 11.36
CA ASP A 114 6.33 -3.02 10.11
C ASP A 114 5.28 -3.53 9.09
N PRO A 115 5.06 -2.83 7.96
CA PRO A 115 4.15 -3.28 6.91
C PRO A 115 4.53 -4.63 6.32
N PHE A 116 5.83 -4.94 6.22
CA PHE A 116 6.30 -6.17 5.62
C PHE A 116 5.86 -7.39 6.42
N GLU A 117 6.04 -7.38 7.75
CA GLU A 117 5.55 -8.45 8.61
C GLU A 117 4.02 -8.59 8.51
N MET A 118 3.25 -7.49 8.44
CA MET A 118 1.80 -7.56 8.24
C MET A 118 1.41 -8.23 6.91
N ILE A 119 2.13 -7.90 5.82
CA ILE A 119 1.97 -8.53 4.50
C ILE A 119 2.31 -10.02 4.57
N VAL A 120 3.42 -10.39 5.22
CA VAL A 120 3.82 -11.80 5.35
C VAL A 120 2.76 -12.60 6.11
N HIS A 121 2.12 -12.00 7.12
CA HIS A 121 1.05 -12.60 7.90
C HIS A 121 -0.31 -12.64 7.23
N SER A 122 -0.60 -11.81 6.23
CA SER A 122 -1.88 -11.84 5.52
C SER A 122 -1.98 -12.99 4.51
N ASN A 123 -3.21 -13.39 4.22
CA ASN A 123 -3.58 -14.26 3.11
C ASN A 123 -3.81 -13.42 1.84
N VAL A 124 -4.39 -12.23 2.00
CA VAL A 124 -4.68 -11.29 0.92
C VAL A 124 -4.43 -9.85 1.39
N VAL A 125 -4.00 -9.00 0.47
CA VAL A 125 -3.75 -7.58 0.71
C VAL A 125 -4.70 -6.72 -0.13
N CYS A 126 -5.19 -5.65 0.45
CA CYS A 126 -6.03 -4.65 -0.20
C CYS A 126 -5.46 -3.25 0.01
N GLY A 127 -5.65 -2.36 -0.96
CA GLY A 127 -5.34 -0.95 -0.81
C GLY A 127 -5.39 -0.22 -2.15
N MET A 128 -5.00 1.06 -2.12
CA MET A 128 -4.95 1.93 -3.29
C MET A 128 -3.70 2.82 -3.20
N ASN A 129 -3.04 3.07 -4.34
CA ASN A 129 -1.94 4.03 -4.48
C ASN A 129 -0.88 3.97 -3.37
N THR A 130 -0.50 2.77 -2.95
CA THR A 130 0.48 2.54 -1.89
C THR A 130 1.54 1.56 -2.34
N THR A 131 2.80 1.80 -1.97
CA THR A 131 3.92 0.89 -2.26
C THR A 131 3.71 -0.50 -1.64
N GLY A 132 2.93 -0.57 -0.56
CA GLY A 132 2.54 -1.82 0.08
C GLY A 132 1.86 -2.83 -0.85
N LEU A 133 1.26 -2.39 -1.96
CA LEU A 133 0.71 -3.31 -2.98
C LEU A 133 1.82 -4.01 -3.77
N PHE A 134 2.88 -3.28 -4.15
CA PHE A 134 4.05 -3.87 -4.81
C PHE A 134 4.82 -4.78 -3.86
N GLU A 135 4.95 -4.39 -2.59
CA GLU A 135 5.54 -5.25 -1.55
C GLU A 135 4.74 -6.54 -1.37
N ALA A 136 3.40 -6.47 -1.43
CA ALA A 136 2.52 -7.64 -1.37
C ALA A 136 2.71 -8.56 -2.58
N LEU A 137 2.77 -8.01 -3.80
CA LEU A 137 3.12 -8.77 -5.00
C LEU A 137 4.50 -9.41 -4.90
N ALA A 138 5.51 -8.67 -4.45
CA ALA A 138 6.84 -9.19 -4.21
C ALA A 138 6.86 -10.26 -3.09
N ALA A 139 5.90 -10.25 -2.17
CA ALA A 139 5.72 -11.29 -1.17
C ALA A 139 4.86 -12.48 -1.68
N GLY A 140 4.45 -12.49 -2.94
CA GLY A 140 3.61 -13.52 -3.53
C GLY A 140 2.20 -13.54 -2.96
N LYS A 141 1.68 -12.40 -2.52
CA LYS A 141 0.33 -12.28 -1.96
C LYS A 141 -0.66 -11.91 -3.05
N PRO A 142 -1.85 -12.53 -3.07
CA PRO A 142 -2.99 -11.98 -3.76
C PRO A 142 -3.23 -10.53 -3.33
N VAL A 143 -3.41 -9.65 -4.32
CA VAL A 143 -3.70 -8.23 -4.14
C VAL A 143 -5.05 -7.92 -4.76
N VAL A 144 -5.93 -7.30 -3.98
CA VAL A 144 -7.22 -6.79 -4.45
C VAL A 144 -7.18 -5.27 -4.44
N VAL A 145 -7.47 -4.64 -5.58
CA VAL A 145 -7.47 -3.18 -5.74
C VAL A 145 -8.91 -2.73 -6.04
N PRO A 146 -9.48 -1.76 -5.30
CA PRO A 146 -10.80 -1.26 -5.59
C PRO A 146 -10.79 -0.40 -6.86
N LYS A 147 -11.73 -0.67 -7.78
CA LYS A 147 -11.92 0.03 -9.06
C LYS A 147 -13.40 0.31 -9.29
N PHE A 148 -13.96 1.16 -8.43
CA PHE A 148 -15.33 1.63 -8.44
C PHE A 148 -15.42 3.08 -7.96
N SER A 149 -16.61 3.68 -7.96
CA SER A 149 -16.83 5.08 -7.54
C SER A 149 -15.92 6.04 -8.31
N GLU A 150 -15.19 6.94 -7.66
CA GLU A 150 -14.32 7.90 -8.35
C GLU A 150 -13.20 7.24 -9.16
N ALA A 151 -12.84 5.98 -8.88
CA ALA A 151 -11.89 5.24 -9.70
C ALA A 151 -12.42 4.86 -11.10
N LEU A 152 -13.68 5.19 -11.41
CA LEU A 152 -14.26 5.10 -12.76
C LEU A 152 -14.33 6.46 -13.47
N ASP A 153 -14.12 7.56 -12.75
CA ASP A 153 -14.09 8.91 -13.35
C ASP A 153 -12.83 9.04 -14.23
N SER A 154 -13.01 9.53 -15.45
CA SER A 154 -11.93 9.76 -16.41
C SER A 154 -10.90 10.76 -15.90
N ARG A 155 -11.34 11.76 -15.11
CA ARG A 155 -10.47 12.78 -14.50
C ARG A 155 -9.53 12.18 -13.44
N MET A 156 -9.91 11.04 -12.86
CA MET A 156 -9.19 10.39 -11.77
C MET A 156 -8.20 9.32 -12.28
N GLN A 157 -8.34 8.85 -13.52
CA GLN A 157 -7.54 7.73 -14.05
C GLN A 157 -6.04 7.99 -14.03
N ALA A 158 -5.63 9.23 -14.29
CA ALA A 158 -4.22 9.62 -14.29
C ALA A 158 -3.54 9.49 -12.90
N TYR A 159 -4.35 9.40 -11.84
CA TYR A 159 -3.89 9.31 -10.45
C TYR A 159 -4.06 7.91 -9.86
N LEU A 160 -4.43 6.92 -10.68
CA LEU A 160 -4.46 5.52 -10.28
C LEU A 160 -3.18 4.82 -10.73
N VAL A 161 -2.60 4.03 -9.82
CA VAL A 161 -1.54 3.10 -10.19
C VAL A 161 -2.18 1.90 -10.91
N ASP A 162 -1.98 1.81 -12.22
CA ASP A 162 -2.38 0.64 -13.00
C ASP A 162 -1.39 -0.52 -12.80
N MET A 163 -1.90 -1.55 -12.15
CA MET A 163 -1.18 -2.79 -11.84
C MET A 163 -1.46 -3.92 -12.85
N GLU A 164 -2.13 -3.61 -13.96
CA GLU A 164 -2.45 -4.53 -15.07
C GLU A 164 -3.12 -5.82 -14.53
N ASP A 165 -2.88 -6.96 -15.19
CA ASP A 165 -3.43 -8.27 -14.79
C ASP A 165 -2.67 -8.91 -13.62
N SER A 166 -1.79 -8.17 -12.94
CA SER A 166 -1.05 -8.68 -11.78
C SER A 166 -1.85 -8.64 -10.49
N VAL A 167 -3.03 -8.00 -10.51
CA VAL A 167 -3.91 -7.84 -9.35
C VAL A 167 -5.36 -8.16 -9.71
N LEU A 168 -6.18 -8.28 -8.68
CA LEU A 168 -7.62 -8.45 -8.82
C LEU A 168 -8.30 -7.10 -8.62
N TYR A 169 -8.90 -6.55 -9.66
CA TYR A 169 -9.70 -5.33 -9.53
C TYR A 169 -11.10 -5.67 -9.02
N ALA A 170 -11.54 -5.03 -7.93
CA ALA A 170 -12.92 -5.12 -7.46
C ALA A 170 -13.78 -4.03 -8.10
N SER A 171 -14.92 -4.38 -8.70
CA SER A 171 -15.80 -3.44 -9.43
C SER A 171 -16.92 -2.84 -8.59
N SER A 172 -17.06 -3.26 -7.34
CA SER A 172 -18.02 -2.72 -6.38
C SER A 172 -17.60 -3.03 -4.94
N PRO A 173 -18.24 -2.41 -3.93
CA PRO A 173 -18.01 -2.75 -2.53
C PRO A 173 -18.36 -4.21 -2.18
N ASP A 174 -19.36 -4.79 -2.84
CA ASP A 174 -19.75 -6.19 -2.66
C ASP A 174 -18.74 -7.15 -3.28
N ASP A 175 -18.28 -6.85 -4.50
CA ASP A 175 -17.23 -7.61 -5.17
C ASP A 175 -15.90 -7.53 -4.40
N LEU A 176 -15.59 -6.36 -3.80
CA LEU A 176 -14.44 -6.20 -2.92
C LEU A 176 -14.51 -7.16 -1.72
N VAL A 177 -15.64 -7.20 -1.02
CA VAL A 177 -15.83 -8.13 0.11
C VAL A 177 -15.74 -9.58 -0.35
N ALA A 178 -16.37 -9.93 -1.47
CA ALA A 178 -16.38 -11.28 -2.01
C ALA A 178 -14.96 -11.77 -2.33
N LYS A 179 -14.17 -10.97 -3.05
CA LYS A 179 -12.77 -11.28 -3.41
C LYS A 179 -11.89 -11.41 -2.17
N LEU A 180 -11.98 -10.45 -1.23
CA LEU A 180 -11.18 -10.53 0.00
C LEU A 180 -11.53 -11.76 0.82
N LYS A 181 -12.83 -12.09 0.95
CA LYS A 181 -13.28 -13.29 1.66
C LYS A 181 -12.77 -14.57 0.99
N ALA A 182 -12.88 -14.67 -0.34
CA ALA A 182 -12.44 -15.84 -1.09
C ALA A 182 -10.95 -16.12 -0.84
N TYR A 183 -10.08 -15.13 -1.09
CA TYR A 183 -8.63 -15.28 -0.91
C TYR A 183 -8.18 -15.36 0.55
N ALA A 184 -8.96 -14.84 1.50
CA ALA A 184 -8.68 -15.03 2.92
C ALA A 184 -8.93 -16.48 3.37
N LYS A 185 -9.91 -17.16 2.78
CA LYS A 185 -10.29 -18.55 3.11
C LYS A 185 -9.58 -19.58 2.23
N GLU A 186 -9.07 -19.18 1.08
CA GLU A 186 -8.30 -20.06 0.21
C GLU A 186 -7.01 -20.50 0.88
N ARG A 187 -6.85 -21.83 1.00
CA ARG A 187 -5.60 -22.45 1.42
C ARG A 187 -4.72 -22.60 0.18
N CYS A 188 -4.22 -21.48 -0.33
CA CYS A 188 -3.38 -21.51 -1.51
C CYS A 188 -1.94 -21.85 -1.09
N SER A 189 -1.39 -22.93 -1.65
CA SER A 189 0.02 -23.27 -1.51
C SER A 189 0.84 -22.12 -2.08
N ARG A 190 1.63 -21.44 -1.24
CA ARG A 190 2.38 -20.27 -1.68
C ARG A 190 3.45 -20.71 -2.67
N SER A 191 3.30 -20.30 -3.94
CA SER A 191 4.35 -20.46 -4.92
C SER A 191 5.63 -19.80 -4.39
N THR A 192 6.73 -20.52 -4.46
CA THR A 192 8.04 -19.97 -4.11
C THR A 192 8.56 -18.99 -5.17
N GLU A 193 7.96 -19.02 -6.36
CA GLU A 193 8.30 -18.21 -7.52
C GLU A 193 7.19 -17.22 -7.88
N LEU A 194 7.59 -16.03 -8.34
CA LEU A 194 6.66 -15.02 -8.83
C LEU A 194 6.25 -15.36 -10.26
N SER A 195 4.98 -15.09 -10.59
CA SER A 195 4.52 -15.17 -11.98
C SER A 195 5.24 -14.14 -12.85
N GLU A 196 5.33 -14.41 -14.15
CA GLU A 196 5.95 -13.48 -15.12
C GLU A 196 5.22 -12.12 -15.15
N GLY A 197 3.89 -12.10 -15.03
CA GLY A 197 3.12 -10.86 -14.89
C GLY A 197 3.57 -10.05 -13.68
N THR A 198 3.75 -10.71 -12.53
CA THR A 198 4.23 -10.06 -11.31
C THR A 198 5.66 -9.54 -11.48
N LYS A 199 6.57 -10.28 -12.11
CA LYS A 199 7.93 -9.80 -12.39
C LYS A 199 7.90 -8.57 -13.30
N LYS A 200 7.07 -8.58 -14.35
CA LYS A 200 6.91 -7.46 -15.29
C LYS A 200 6.43 -6.19 -14.58
N ILE A 201 5.40 -6.29 -13.74
CA ILE A 201 4.86 -5.11 -13.03
C ILE A 201 5.84 -4.57 -11.99
N LEU A 202 6.55 -5.46 -11.28
CA LEU A 202 7.61 -5.06 -10.36
C LEU A 202 8.77 -4.39 -11.12
N GLN A 203 9.16 -4.92 -12.28
CA GLN A 203 10.19 -4.30 -13.10
C GLN A 203 9.77 -2.91 -13.58
N LYS A 204 8.53 -2.77 -14.10
CA LYS A 204 7.96 -1.50 -14.58
C LYS A 204 7.98 -0.41 -13.51
N TRP A 205 7.47 -0.72 -12.31
CA TRP A 205 7.25 0.29 -11.27
C TRP A 205 8.39 0.43 -10.26
N THR A 206 9.20 -0.61 -10.06
CA THR A 206 10.25 -0.61 -9.02
C THR A 206 11.66 -0.84 -9.57
N GLY A 207 11.81 -1.29 -10.83
CA GLY A 207 13.10 -1.64 -11.41
C GLY A 207 13.81 -2.81 -10.71
N ASN A 208 13.08 -3.61 -9.93
CA ASN A 208 13.69 -4.60 -9.02
C ASN A 208 12.86 -5.90 -8.90
N ALA A 209 12.61 -6.57 -10.03
CA ALA A 209 11.85 -7.82 -10.04
C ALA A 209 12.58 -9.03 -9.40
N ASP A 210 13.91 -8.97 -9.31
CA ASP A 210 14.79 -10.04 -8.80
C ASP A 210 15.03 -9.97 -7.27
N GLY A 211 14.67 -8.86 -6.63
CA GLY A 211 14.92 -8.62 -5.21
C GLY A 211 16.38 -8.34 -4.85
N LEU A 212 17.24 -7.99 -5.81
CA LEU A 212 18.69 -7.81 -5.59
C LEU A 212 19.12 -6.35 -5.38
N SER A 213 18.19 -5.41 -5.25
CA SER A 213 18.48 -3.98 -5.03
C SER A 213 19.47 -3.72 -3.88
N GLY A 214 19.34 -4.42 -2.75
CA GLY A 214 20.27 -4.27 -1.62
C GLY A 214 21.70 -4.67 -1.94
N LEU A 215 21.91 -5.73 -2.75
CA LEU A 215 23.23 -6.13 -3.20
C LEU A 215 23.82 -5.08 -4.16
N ARG A 216 23.03 -4.60 -5.12
CA ARG A 216 23.48 -3.56 -6.07
C ARG A 216 23.86 -2.26 -5.36
N VAL A 217 23.07 -1.85 -4.36
CA VAL A 217 23.38 -0.66 -3.54
C VAL A 217 24.66 -0.88 -2.73
N ARG A 218 24.82 -2.04 -2.09
CA ARG A 218 26.05 -2.39 -1.36
C ARG A 218 27.28 -2.33 -2.26
N GLU A 219 27.21 -2.93 -3.45
CA GLU A 219 28.30 -2.95 -4.43
C GLU A 219 28.65 -1.53 -4.91
N ALA A 220 27.64 -0.71 -5.19
CA ALA A 220 27.84 0.68 -5.57
C ALA A 220 28.53 1.49 -4.45
N LEU A 221 28.12 1.31 -3.20
CA LEU A 221 28.75 1.97 -2.05
C LEU A 221 30.21 1.56 -1.85
N LEU A 222 30.52 0.26 -1.94
CA LEU A 222 31.88 -0.24 -1.83
C LEU A 222 32.79 0.34 -2.91
N LYS A 223 32.29 0.42 -4.15
CA LYS A 223 33.02 1.03 -5.26
C LYS A 223 33.37 2.51 -5.01
N GLU A 224 32.45 3.29 -4.45
CA GLU A 224 32.70 4.70 -4.12
C GLU A 224 33.73 4.85 -3.00
N ILE A 225 33.70 3.97 -2.00
CA ILE A 225 34.68 3.97 -0.89
C ILE A 225 36.08 3.56 -1.37
N GLU A 226 36.16 2.58 -2.27
CA GLU A 226 37.42 2.04 -2.78
C GLU A 226 38.05 2.93 -3.88
N THR A 227 37.29 3.84 -4.47
CA THR A 227 37.82 4.76 -5.49
C THR A 227 38.63 5.87 -4.82
N PRO A 228 39.96 5.97 -5.02
CA PRO A 228 40.75 7.03 -4.42
C PRO A 228 40.25 8.38 -4.90
N HIS A 229 39.77 9.23 -3.99
CA HIS A 229 39.51 10.63 -4.32
C HIS A 229 40.82 11.28 -4.77
N ARG A 230 40.96 11.52 -6.08
CA ARG A 230 41.95 12.47 -6.58
C ARG A 230 41.64 13.81 -5.92
N SER A 231 42.55 14.21 -5.04
CA SER A 231 42.51 15.41 -4.23
C SER A 231 41.98 16.63 -4.98
N PHE A 232 41.02 17.33 -4.37
CA PHE A 232 40.58 18.68 -4.70
C PHE A 232 41.68 19.71 -4.31
N LEU A 233 42.91 19.51 -4.77
CA LEU A 233 44.05 20.40 -4.55
C LEU A 233 44.69 20.70 -5.91
N GLY A 234 44.25 21.81 -6.49
CA GLY A 234 44.73 22.29 -7.79
C GLY A 234 44.17 23.66 -8.16
N ARG A 235 44.05 24.60 -7.20
CA ARG A 235 44.07 26.03 -7.53
C ARG A 235 45.52 26.48 -7.48
N GLU A 236 46.22 26.32 -8.60
CA GLU A 236 47.46 27.05 -8.81
C GLU A 236 47.13 28.54 -8.99
N ASN A 237 47.65 29.34 -8.07
CA ASN A 237 47.74 30.80 -8.21
C ASN A 237 48.60 31.12 -9.43
N LYS A 238 47.99 31.61 -10.51
CA LYS A 238 48.72 32.35 -11.54
C LYS A 238 48.99 33.77 -11.01
N LYS A 239 50.26 34.04 -10.68
CA LYS A 239 50.81 35.39 -10.65
C LYS A 239 51.18 35.82 -12.06
#